data_AF-A0A1A7Z1M0-F1
#
_entry.id   AF-A0A1A7Z1M0-F1
#
_cell.length_a   1.000
_cell.length_b   1.000
_cell.length_c   1.000
_cell.angle_alpha   90.00
_cell.angle_beta   90.00
_cell.angle_gamma   90.00
#
_symmetry.space_group_name_H-M   'P 1'
#
loop_
_entity.id
_entity.type
_entity.pdbx_description
1 polymer ?
#
loop_
_entity_poly.entity_id
_entity_poly.type
_entity_poly.pdbx_seq_one_letter_code
_entity_poly.pdbx_strand_id
1 'polypeptide(L)'
;MIHSLFLINHTGDIFLEKHWKSVISRSVCDYFFEAKEKAEDPENVPPVLHTPHHYLISIYRGKLFFLSVMQTEVSPLFVIEFLHRVADTFQDYFGECSETVIKDNVVIVYELLEEMLDNGFPLATESNVLKEMIRPPNILRSVVNTLTGGSNVGDTLPTGQLSNIPWRRAGVKYTNNEAYFDVIEEIDAIVE
;
A
#
# COMPACT_ATOMS: atom_id res chain seq x y z
N MET A 1 16.70 -0.97 4.87
CA MET A 1 15.44 -1.68 4.51
C MET A 1 14.28 -1.16 5.34
N ILE A 2 13.05 -1.32 4.86
CA ILE A 2 11.84 -0.77 5.51
C ILE A 2 11.61 -1.47 6.85
N HIS A 3 11.51 -0.73 7.95
CA HIS A 3 11.26 -1.29 9.29
C HIS A 3 9.78 -1.20 9.66
N SER A 4 9.18 -0.05 9.35
CA SER A 4 7.81 0.28 9.74
C SER A 4 7.10 1.11 8.67
N LEU A 5 5.77 1.04 8.68
CA LEU A 5 4.86 1.89 7.94
C LEU A 5 3.85 2.46 8.93
N PHE A 6 3.61 3.77 8.84
CA PHE A 6 2.58 4.48 9.56
C PHE A 6 1.63 5.12 8.55
N LEU A 7 0.33 4.98 8.76
CA LEU A 7 -0.69 5.72 8.02
C LEU A 7 -1.22 6.85 8.89
N ILE A 8 -1.15 8.06 8.34
CA ILE A 8 -1.47 9.30 9.04
C ILE A 8 -2.56 10.01 8.27
N ASN A 9 -3.63 10.39 8.95
CA ASN A 9 -4.74 11.11 8.33
C ASN A 9 -4.44 12.61 8.19
N HIS A 10 -5.40 13.36 7.63
CA HIS A 10 -5.28 14.80 7.44
C HIS A 10 -5.12 15.58 8.76
N THR A 11 -5.75 15.14 9.86
CA THR A 11 -5.63 15.77 11.19
C THR A 11 -4.29 15.50 11.88
N GLY A 12 -3.50 14.54 11.38
CA GLY A 12 -2.20 14.18 11.97
C GLY A 12 -2.26 12.97 12.90
N ASP A 13 -3.39 12.26 12.95
CA ASP A 13 -3.54 11.05 13.76
C ASP A 13 -2.93 9.84 13.03
N ILE A 14 -2.04 9.13 13.72
CA ILE A 14 -1.54 7.81 13.31
C ILE A 14 -2.63 6.79 13.60
N PHE A 15 -3.37 6.38 12.58
CA PHE A 15 -4.50 5.47 12.72
C PHE A 15 -4.18 4.01 12.41
N LEU A 16 -3.05 3.75 11.75
CA LEU A 16 -2.54 2.40 11.50
C LEU A 16 -1.00 2.41 11.53
N GLU A 17 -0.42 1.36 12.11
CA GLU A 17 1.02 1.11 12.04
C GLU A 17 1.30 -0.38 11.80
N LYS A 18 2.33 -0.68 11.00
CA LYS A 18 2.86 -2.02 10.81
C LYS A 18 4.36 -2.00 10.97
N HIS A 19 4.88 -2.95 11.74
CA HIS A 19 6.30 -3.21 11.91
C HIS A 19 6.66 -4.57 11.32
N TRP A 20 7.77 -4.65 10.58
CA TRP A 20 8.27 -5.89 9.96
C TRP A 20 9.58 -6.40 10.55
N LYS A 21 10.36 -5.53 11.21
CA LYS A 21 11.67 -5.91 11.78
C LYS A 21 11.71 -5.76 13.29
N SER A 22 11.52 -4.54 13.76
CA SER A 22 11.48 -4.19 15.17
C SER A 22 10.37 -3.17 15.39
N VAL A 23 9.82 -3.15 16.60
CA VAL A 23 8.86 -2.14 17.01
C VAL A 23 9.58 -0.79 17.04
N ILE A 24 9.07 0.18 16.29
CA ILE A 24 9.60 1.54 16.25
C ILE A 24 8.64 2.44 17.02
N SER A 25 9.17 3.20 17.98
CA SER A 25 8.38 4.18 18.74
C SER A 25 7.75 5.23 17.81
N ARG A 26 6.48 5.55 18.06
CA ARG A 26 5.76 6.62 17.35
C ARG A 26 6.43 7.99 17.46
N SER A 27 7.25 8.22 18.48
CA SER A 27 8.03 9.46 18.63
C SER A 27 8.98 9.74 17.45
N VAL A 28 9.32 8.73 16.63
CA VAL A 28 10.06 8.97 15.39
C VAL A 28 9.25 9.82 14.39
N CYS A 29 7.92 9.78 14.46
CA CYS A 29 7.04 10.57 13.60
C CYS A 29 7.02 12.05 13.98
N ASP A 30 7.52 12.45 15.15
CA ASP A 30 7.56 13.85 15.59
C ASP A 30 8.37 14.71 14.61
N TYR A 31 9.47 14.17 14.06
CA TYR A 31 10.26 14.82 13.00
C TYR A 31 9.45 15.04 11.71
N PHE A 32 8.57 14.10 11.37
CA PHE A 32 7.67 14.24 10.23
C PHE A 32 6.59 15.28 10.50
N PHE A 33 6.02 15.29 11.70
CA PHE A 33 5.02 16.29 12.09
C PHE A 33 5.59 17.70 12.12
N GLU A 34 6.83 17.88 12.60
CA GLU A 34 7.54 19.17 12.53
C GLU A 34 7.75 19.63 11.08
N ALA A 35 8.10 18.71 10.17
CA ALA A 35 8.23 19.05 8.75
C ALA A 35 6.87 19.39 8.12
N LYS A 36 5.81 18.67 8.49
CA LYS A 36 4.42 18.94 8.05
C LYS A 36 3.94 20.32 8.50
N GLU A 37 4.23 20.71 9.74
CA GLU A 37 3.85 22.01 10.29
C GLU A 37 4.54 23.19 9.58
N LYS A 38 5.76 22.98 9.08
CA LYS A 38 6.52 23.98 8.32
C LYS A 38 6.09 24.11 6.86
N ALA A 39 5.39 23.12 6.31
CA ALA A 39 4.96 23.12 4.92
C ALA A 39 3.65 23.91 4.76
N GLU A 40 3.55 24.71 3.70
CA GLU A 40 2.32 25.47 3.39
C GLU A 40 1.17 24.56 2.96
N ASP A 41 1.49 23.46 2.27
CA ASP A 41 0.55 22.46 1.77
C ASP A 41 1.10 21.05 2.08
N PRO A 42 0.23 20.05 2.35
CA PRO A 42 0.65 18.65 2.50
C PRO A 42 1.55 18.11 1.38
N GLU A 43 1.38 18.57 0.14
CA GLU A 43 2.20 18.16 -1.00
C GLU A 43 3.62 18.76 -0.97
N ASN A 44 3.81 19.85 -0.22
CA ASN A 44 5.11 20.50 -0.04
C ASN A 44 5.94 19.91 1.10
N VAL A 45 5.42 18.89 1.82
CA VAL A 45 6.20 18.19 2.85
C VAL A 45 7.35 17.43 2.19
N PRO A 46 8.61 17.61 2.64
CA PRO A 46 9.73 16.92 2.03
C PRO A 46 9.54 15.39 2.11
N PRO A 47 9.61 14.66 0.97
CA PRO A 47 9.30 13.24 0.93
C PRO A 47 10.35 12.39 1.63
N VAL A 48 11.54 12.93 1.90
CA VAL A 48 12.64 12.26 2.59
C VAL A 48 13.13 13.16 3.72
N LEU A 49 13.11 12.65 4.96
CA LEU A 49 13.60 13.35 6.14
C LEU A 49 14.66 12.50 6.83
N HIS A 50 15.77 13.13 7.21
CA HIS A 50 16.81 12.51 8.01
C HIS A 50 16.59 12.82 9.49
N THR A 51 16.71 11.81 10.34
CA THR A 51 16.66 11.92 11.80
C THR A 51 17.95 11.33 12.39
N PRO A 52 18.27 11.52 13.68
CA PRO A 52 19.54 11.05 14.25
C PRO A 52 19.86 9.56 14.07
N HIS A 53 18.83 8.71 14.00
CA HIS A 53 18.99 7.25 13.94
C HIS A 53 18.14 6.56 12.86
N HIS A 54 17.30 7.32 12.15
CA HIS A 54 16.38 6.80 11.16
C HIS A 54 16.27 7.73 9.95
N TYR A 55 15.88 7.15 8.84
CA TYR A 55 15.40 7.86 7.66
C TYR A 55 13.89 7.68 7.61
N LEU A 56 13.19 8.77 7.31
CA LEU A 56 11.76 8.79 7.11
C LEU A 56 11.50 9.07 5.63
N ILE A 57 10.68 8.25 4.99
CA ILE A 57 10.27 8.46 3.61
C ILE A 57 8.75 8.42 3.56
N SER A 58 8.15 9.40 2.90
CA SER A 58 6.70 9.52 2.84
C SER A 58 6.18 9.87 1.45
N ILE A 59 4.93 9.49 1.22
CA ILE A 59 4.11 9.98 0.11
C ILE A 59 2.81 10.54 0.65
N TYR A 60 2.19 11.46 -0.09
CA TYR A 60 0.85 11.97 0.18
C TYR A 60 -0.11 11.52 -0.92
N ARG A 61 -1.17 10.79 -0.55
CA ARG A 61 -2.14 10.26 -1.52
C ARG A 61 -3.51 10.09 -0.87
N GLY A 62 -4.58 10.51 -1.56
CA GLY A 62 -5.95 10.35 -1.05
C GLY A 62 -6.18 11.05 0.29
N LYS A 63 -5.50 12.18 0.54
CA LYS A 63 -5.48 12.91 1.82
C LYS A 63 -4.88 12.15 3.01
N LEU A 64 -4.13 11.08 2.74
CA LEU A 64 -3.40 10.30 3.72
C LEU A 64 -1.90 10.42 3.46
N PHE A 65 -1.11 10.45 4.54
CA PHE A 65 0.32 10.23 4.45
C PHE A 65 0.64 8.76 4.73
N PHE A 66 1.48 8.20 3.87
CA PHE A 66 2.11 6.90 4.08
C PHE A 66 3.55 7.18 4.45
N LEU A 67 3.94 6.86 5.69
CA LEU A 67 5.25 7.17 6.24
C LEU A 67 6.00 5.90 6.57
N SER A 68 7.09 5.62 5.86
CA SER A 68 7.99 4.51 6.15
C SER A 68 9.25 4.94 6.90
N VAL A 69 9.72 4.04 7.76
CA VAL A 69 10.91 4.26 8.60
C VAL A 69 11.99 3.24 8.27
N MET A 70 13.23 3.71 8.11
CA MET A 70 14.40 2.89 7.84
C MET A 70 15.52 3.24 8.81
N GLN A 71 16.31 2.25 9.25
CA GLN A 71 17.52 2.49 10.08
C GLN A 71 18.81 2.55 9.26
N THR A 72 18.77 2.07 8.02
CA THR A 72 19.90 2.08 7.09
C THR A 72 19.49 2.82 5.84
N GLU A 73 20.47 3.42 5.17
CA GLU A 73 20.27 4.04 3.87
C GLU A 73 19.74 3.01 2.86
N VAL A 74 18.77 3.43 2.06
CA VAL A 74 18.18 2.69 0.95
C VAL A 74 17.84 3.70 -0.14
N SER A 75 17.76 3.25 -1.40
CA SER A 75 17.30 4.12 -2.49
C SER A 75 15.91 4.70 -2.16
N PRO A 76 15.73 6.03 -2.11
CA PRO A 76 14.44 6.59 -1.74
C PRO A 76 13.31 6.24 -2.70
N LEU A 77 13.62 6.19 -4.00
CA LEU A 77 12.64 5.83 -5.04
C LEU A 77 12.08 4.42 -4.85
N PHE A 78 12.89 3.48 -4.35
CA PHE A 78 12.43 2.13 -4.05
C PHE A 78 11.35 2.13 -2.95
N VAL A 79 11.51 2.95 -1.90
CA VAL A 79 10.53 3.05 -0.82
C VAL A 79 9.30 3.81 -1.30
N ILE A 80 9.48 4.91 -2.03
CA ILE A 80 8.38 5.71 -2.60
C ILE A 80 7.49 4.85 -3.50
N GLU A 81 8.09 4.09 -4.43
CA GLU A 81 7.35 3.18 -5.31
C GLU A 81 6.57 2.13 -4.51
N PHE A 82 7.20 1.52 -3.50
CA PHE A 82 6.52 0.56 -2.63
C PHE A 82 5.31 1.20 -1.91
N LEU A 83 5.45 2.41 -1.39
CA LEU A 83 4.34 3.12 -0.73
C LEU A 83 3.20 3.41 -1.71
N HIS A 84 3.51 3.80 -2.95
CA HIS A 84 2.49 4.00 -3.99
C HIS A 84 1.77 2.69 -4.31
N ARG A 85 2.51 1.58 -4.42
CA ARG A 85 1.94 0.24 -4.61
C ARG A 85 1.03 -0.18 -3.46
N VAL A 86 1.36 0.11 -2.21
CA VAL A 86 0.47 -0.15 -1.07
C VAL A 86 -0.86 0.61 -1.23
N ALA A 87 -0.80 1.90 -1.57
CA ALA A 87 -2.01 2.70 -1.77
C ALA A 87 -2.83 2.22 -2.99
N ASP A 88 -2.19 1.79 -4.07
CA ASP A 88 -2.86 1.17 -5.22
C ASP A 88 -3.55 -0.14 -4.85
N THR A 89 -2.88 -0.99 -4.07
CA THR A 89 -3.46 -2.24 -3.59
C THR A 89 -4.71 -1.98 -2.77
N PHE A 90 -4.70 -0.99 -1.86
CA PHE A 90 -5.90 -0.62 -1.10
C PHE A 90 -7.02 -0.13 -2.02
N GLN A 91 -6.70 0.75 -2.97
CA GLN A 91 -7.65 1.24 -3.96
C GLN A 91 -8.27 0.10 -4.79
N ASP A 92 -7.48 -0.88 -5.21
CA ASP A 92 -7.93 -2.00 -6.05
C ASP A 92 -8.64 -3.12 -5.27
N TYR A 93 -8.40 -3.24 -3.96
CA TYR A 93 -9.12 -4.17 -3.08
C TYR A 93 -10.46 -3.62 -2.61
N PHE A 94 -10.49 -2.33 -2.26
CA PHE A 94 -11.61 -1.76 -1.54
C PHE A 94 -12.40 -0.72 -2.37
N GLY A 95 -11.91 -0.35 -3.54
CA GLY A 95 -12.52 0.66 -4.41
C GLY A 95 -12.23 2.11 -3.99
N GLU A 96 -11.65 2.32 -2.81
CA GLU A 96 -11.21 3.61 -2.32
C GLU A 96 -10.08 3.42 -1.30
N CYS A 97 -9.09 4.31 -1.31
CA CYS A 97 -8.06 4.39 -0.29
C CYS A 97 -8.33 5.56 0.69
N SER A 98 -9.18 5.32 1.70
CA SER A 98 -9.54 6.31 2.74
C SER A 98 -9.41 5.73 4.16
N GLU A 99 -9.31 6.61 5.16
CA GLU A 99 -9.17 6.19 6.57
C GLU A 99 -10.30 5.26 7.01
N THR A 100 -11.55 5.60 6.67
CA THR A 100 -12.73 4.80 7.03
C THR A 100 -12.66 3.41 6.41
N VAL A 101 -12.40 3.32 5.10
CA VAL A 101 -12.35 2.04 4.39
C VAL A 101 -11.20 1.15 4.90
N ILE A 102 -10.04 1.74 5.19
CA ILE A 102 -8.89 1.02 5.74
C ILE A 102 -9.21 0.50 7.15
N LYS A 103 -9.84 1.30 8.01
CA LYS A 103 -10.26 0.88 9.36
C LYS A 103 -11.30 -0.23 9.33
N ASP A 104 -12.29 -0.13 8.44
CA ASP A 104 -13.36 -1.12 8.29
C ASP A 104 -12.83 -2.48 7.80
N ASN A 105 -11.69 -2.47 7.09
CA ASN A 105 -11.05 -3.66 6.51
C ASN A 105 -9.68 -3.99 7.14
N VAL A 106 -9.43 -3.56 8.39
CA VAL A 106 -8.10 -3.59 9.02
C VAL A 106 -7.43 -4.97 9.01
N VAL A 107 -8.20 -6.06 9.13
CA VAL A 107 -7.68 -7.43 9.08
C VAL A 107 -7.05 -7.72 7.72
N ILE A 108 -7.79 -7.46 6.63
CA ILE A 108 -7.31 -7.68 5.25
C ILE A 108 -6.14 -6.74 4.96
N VAL A 109 -6.18 -5.51 5.48
CA VAL A 109 -5.07 -4.56 5.35
C VAL A 109 -3.78 -5.12 5.97
N TYR A 110 -3.84 -5.68 7.17
CA TYR A 110 -2.67 -6.30 7.80
C TYR A 110 -2.19 -7.54 7.04
N GLU A 111 -3.09 -8.41 6.58
CA GLU A 111 -2.74 -9.55 5.72
C GLU A 111 -2.02 -9.09 4.45
N LEU A 112 -2.53 -8.06 3.77
CA LEU A 112 -1.90 -7.49 2.58
C LEU A 112 -0.52 -6.92 2.87
N LEU A 113 -0.38 -6.15 3.94
CA LEU A 113 0.90 -5.56 4.32
C LEU A 113 1.95 -6.62 4.70
N GLU A 114 1.53 -7.77 5.23
CA GLU A 114 2.42 -8.91 5.51
C GLU A 114 2.86 -9.63 4.23
N GLU A 115 1.97 -9.85 3.27
CA GLU A 115 2.34 -10.48 2.00
C GLU A 115 3.13 -9.56 1.06
N MET A 116 2.87 -8.25 1.11
CA MET A 116 3.54 -7.27 0.25
C MET A 116 5.01 -7.04 0.65
N LEU A 117 5.37 -7.22 1.92
CA LEU A 117 6.69 -6.90 2.43
C LEU A 117 7.13 -7.94 3.49
N ASP A 118 8.26 -8.59 3.24
CA ASP A 118 8.87 -9.53 4.18
C ASP A 118 10.24 -9.01 4.66
N ASN A 119 10.44 -8.96 5.98
CA ASN A 119 11.67 -8.49 6.63
C ASN A 119 12.23 -7.16 6.07
N GLY A 120 11.34 -6.28 5.60
CA GLY A 120 11.69 -4.98 5.03
C GLY A 120 12.00 -4.94 3.53
N PHE A 121 11.77 -6.04 2.82
CA PHE A 121 11.91 -6.17 1.37
C PHE A 121 10.53 -6.43 0.72
N PRO A 122 10.14 -5.68 -0.33
CA PRO A 122 8.94 -5.97 -1.10
C PRO A 122 9.02 -7.36 -1.72
N LEU A 123 7.92 -8.13 -1.59
CA LEU A 123 7.81 -9.49 -2.09
C LEU A 123 6.71 -9.57 -3.16
N ALA A 124 5.43 -9.63 -2.75
CA ALA A 124 4.29 -9.76 -3.66
C ALA A 124 3.53 -8.44 -3.76
N THR A 125 3.79 -7.64 -4.80
CA THR A 125 3.11 -6.34 -5.01
C THR A 125 2.12 -6.35 -6.18
N GLU A 126 2.03 -7.46 -6.91
CA GLU A 126 1.09 -7.64 -8.01
C GLU A 126 -0.31 -7.98 -7.48
N SER A 127 -1.30 -7.14 -7.80
CA SER A 127 -2.67 -7.32 -7.32
C SER A 127 -3.26 -8.69 -7.67
N ASN A 128 -3.04 -9.18 -8.90
CA ASN A 128 -3.56 -10.48 -9.31
C ASN A 128 -3.04 -11.62 -8.43
N VAL A 129 -1.79 -11.54 -7.98
CA VAL A 129 -1.17 -12.53 -7.09
C VAL A 129 -1.73 -12.38 -5.68
N LEU A 130 -1.80 -11.13 -5.18
CA LEU A 130 -2.39 -10.84 -3.87
C LEU A 130 -3.84 -11.33 -3.79
N LYS A 131 -4.67 -11.10 -4.81
CA LYS A 131 -6.10 -11.46 -4.83
C LYS A 131 -6.34 -12.97 -4.84
N GLU A 132 -5.36 -13.75 -5.27
CA GLU A 132 -5.39 -15.21 -5.17
C GLU A 132 -5.10 -15.70 -3.74
N MET A 133 -4.16 -15.05 -3.04
CA MET A 133 -3.79 -15.37 -1.65
C MET A 133 -4.80 -14.85 -0.63
N ILE A 134 -5.12 -13.56 -0.75
CA ILE A 134 -5.96 -12.79 0.14
C ILE A 134 -7.13 -12.28 -0.69
N ARG A 135 -8.28 -12.93 -0.54
CA ARG A 135 -9.45 -12.60 -1.37
C ARG A 135 -10.02 -11.24 -0.96
N PRO A 136 -10.34 -10.35 -1.91
CA PRO A 136 -11.01 -9.09 -1.60
C PRO A 136 -12.34 -9.31 -0.85
N PRO A 137 -12.72 -8.36 0.02
CA PRO A 137 -14.02 -8.42 0.69
C PRO A 137 -15.14 -8.34 -0.35
N ASN A 138 -16.06 -9.29 -0.31
CA ASN A 138 -17.28 -9.26 -1.13
C ASN A 138 -18.48 -9.39 -0.21
N ILE A 139 -19.45 -8.47 -0.32
CA ILE A 139 -20.58 -8.31 0.62
C ILE A 139 -21.39 -9.60 0.79
N LEU A 140 -21.56 -10.37 -0.29
CA LEU A 140 -22.27 -11.66 -0.23
C LEU A 140 -21.47 -12.75 0.49
N ARG A 141 -20.15 -12.63 0.51
CA ARG A 141 -19.24 -13.64 1.04
C ARG A 141 -18.86 -13.39 2.48
N SER A 142 -18.80 -12.12 2.92
CA SER A 142 -18.65 -11.78 4.34
C SER A 142 -19.80 -12.39 5.16
N VAL A 143 -21.03 -12.31 4.67
CA VAL A 143 -22.21 -12.94 5.30
C VAL A 143 -22.09 -14.46 5.34
N VAL A 144 -21.60 -15.10 4.26
CA VAL A 144 -21.41 -16.56 4.25
C VAL A 144 -20.30 -16.98 5.21
N ASN A 145 -19.16 -16.29 5.23
CA ASN A 145 -18.03 -16.61 6.11
C ASN A 145 -18.39 -16.44 7.60
N THR A 146 -19.19 -15.43 7.95
CA THR A 146 -19.72 -15.26 9.32
C THR A 146 -20.64 -16.41 9.74
N LEU A 147 -21.36 -17.02 8.79
CA LEU A 147 -22.27 -18.14 9.07
C LEU A 147 -21.58 -19.51 9.04
N THR A 148 -20.48 -19.66 8.30
CA THR A 148 -19.78 -20.94 8.11
C THR A 148 -18.45 -21.05 8.84
N GLY A 149 -17.94 -19.96 9.42
CA GLY A 149 -16.63 -19.93 10.09
C GLY A 149 -15.43 -20.01 9.13
N GLY A 150 -15.63 -19.66 7.84
CA GLY A 150 -14.58 -19.70 6.81
C GLY A 150 -13.61 -18.51 6.89
N SER A 151 -12.34 -18.73 6.50
CA SER A 151 -11.32 -17.68 6.36
C SER A 151 -11.35 -17.01 4.98
N ASN A 152 -10.73 -15.82 4.87
CA ASN A 152 -10.55 -15.12 3.59
C ASN A 152 -9.28 -15.57 2.84
N VAL A 153 -8.44 -16.38 3.48
CA VAL A 153 -7.22 -16.95 2.91
C VAL A 153 -7.59 -18.03 1.90
N GLY A 154 -6.94 -18.02 0.73
CA GLY A 154 -7.14 -19.04 -0.30
C GLY A 154 -6.59 -20.41 0.11
N ASP A 155 -7.32 -21.49 -0.23
CA ASP A 155 -6.90 -22.88 0.03
C ASP A 155 -5.80 -23.38 -0.93
N THR A 156 -5.42 -22.57 -1.92
CA THR A 156 -4.44 -22.92 -2.96
C THR A 156 -3.40 -21.82 -3.11
N LEU A 157 -2.13 -22.19 -3.11
CA LEU A 157 -1.04 -21.25 -3.37
C LEU A 157 -1.19 -20.62 -4.76
N PRO A 158 -0.95 -19.30 -4.90
CA PRO A 158 -1.07 -18.60 -6.17
C PRO A 158 -0.02 -19.12 -7.15
N THR A 159 -0.44 -19.41 -8.38
CA THR A 159 0.50 -19.85 -9.42
C THR A 159 1.35 -18.70 -9.96
N GLY A 160 0.89 -17.45 -9.80
CA GLY A 160 1.60 -16.25 -10.26
C GLY A 160 2.85 -15.90 -9.45
N GLN A 161 2.94 -16.26 -8.16
CA GLN A 161 4.08 -15.90 -7.31
C GLN A 161 5.38 -16.62 -7.70
N LEU A 162 5.27 -17.82 -8.28
CA LEU A 162 6.41 -18.59 -8.81
C LEU A 162 6.58 -18.41 -10.33
N SER A 163 5.73 -17.60 -10.96
CA SER A 163 5.77 -17.36 -12.39
C SER A 163 6.74 -16.22 -12.74
N ASN A 164 7.35 -16.30 -13.91
CA ASN A 164 8.02 -15.17 -14.53
C ASN A 164 7.06 -14.15 -15.16
N ILE A 165 5.74 -14.39 -15.06
CA ILE A 165 4.66 -13.51 -15.53
C ILE A 165 3.74 -13.16 -14.35
N PRO A 166 4.23 -12.41 -13.35
CA PRO A 166 3.49 -12.20 -12.10
C PRO A 166 2.26 -11.29 -12.27
N TRP A 167 2.20 -10.46 -13.31
CA TRP A 167 1.09 -9.54 -13.56
C TRP A 167 -0.17 -10.23 -14.13
N ARG A 168 -0.08 -11.49 -14.60
CA ARG A 168 -1.19 -12.18 -15.29
C ARG A 168 -1.48 -13.54 -14.69
N ARG A 169 -2.77 -13.78 -14.40
CA ARG A 169 -3.25 -15.09 -13.94
C ARG A 169 -3.17 -16.14 -15.06
N ALA A 170 -2.82 -17.36 -14.68
CA ALA A 170 -2.78 -18.50 -15.60
C ALA A 170 -4.20 -18.99 -15.94
N GLY A 171 -4.38 -19.52 -17.16
CA GLY A 171 -5.62 -20.19 -17.55
C GLY A 171 -6.87 -19.30 -17.68
N VAL A 172 -6.71 -17.98 -17.75
CA VAL A 172 -7.83 -17.05 -17.96
C VAL A 172 -8.54 -17.34 -19.29
N LYS A 173 -9.86 -17.55 -19.23
CA LYS A 173 -10.73 -17.79 -20.38
C LYS A 173 -11.84 -16.74 -20.42
N TYR A 174 -12.08 -16.18 -21.60
CA TYR A 174 -13.18 -15.27 -21.87
C TYR A 174 -14.13 -15.91 -22.89
N THR A 175 -15.42 -15.57 -22.79
CA THR A 175 -16.42 -15.99 -23.79
C THR A 175 -16.14 -15.34 -25.15
N ASN A 176 -15.81 -14.04 -25.14
CA ASN A 176 -15.34 -13.29 -26.29
C ASN A 176 -13.93 -12.76 -25.99
N ASN A 177 -12.99 -12.96 -26.90
CA ASN A 177 -11.63 -12.45 -26.74
C ASN A 177 -11.54 -11.10 -27.45
N GLU A 178 -11.67 -10.02 -26.69
CA GLU A 178 -11.64 -8.64 -27.17
C GLU A 178 -10.48 -7.88 -26.51
N ALA A 179 -9.92 -6.90 -27.21
CA ALA A 179 -8.90 -5.99 -26.70
C ALA A 179 -9.31 -4.56 -27.04
N TYR A 180 -9.35 -3.71 -26.01
CA TYR A 180 -9.69 -2.30 -26.11
C TYR A 180 -8.41 -1.47 -26.00
N PHE A 181 -8.29 -0.41 -26.79
CA PHE A 181 -7.13 0.47 -26.82
C PHE A 181 -7.61 1.90 -26.68
N ASP A 182 -7.15 2.59 -25.63
CA ASP A 182 -7.39 4.02 -25.43
C ASP A 182 -6.11 4.78 -25.78
N VAL A 183 -6.20 5.70 -26.74
CA VAL A 183 -5.11 6.60 -27.12
C VAL A 183 -5.39 7.95 -26.49
N ILE A 184 -4.62 8.30 -25.46
CA ILE A 184 -4.76 9.54 -24.70
C ILE A 184 -3.58 10.44 -25.09
N GLU A 185 -3.88 11.60 -25.66
CA GLU A 185 -2.89 12.63 -26.00
C GLU A 185 -2.98 13.77 -24.98
N GLU A 186 -1.86 14.16 -24.39
CA GLU A 186 -1.74 15.25 -23.42
C GLU A 186 -0.76 16.31 -23.97
N ILE A 187 -1.18 17.59 -23.94
CA ILE A 187 -0.36 18.72 -24.39
C ILE A 187 -0.12 19.64 -23.20
N ASP A 188 1.09 19.58 -22.65
CA ASP A 188 1.58 20.54 -21.67
C ASP A 188 2.21 21.73 -22.38
N ALA A 189 1.68 22.93 -22.16
CA ALA A 189 2.24 24.16 -22.72
C ALA A 189 2.25 25.28 -21.67
N ILE A 190 3.39 25.96 -21.55
CA ILE A 190 3.51 27.24 -20.86
C ILE A 190 3.61 28.30 -21.94
N VAL A 191 2.63 29.21 -22.00
CA VAL A 191 2.60 30.32 -22.95
C VAL A 191 2.95 31.60 -22.21
N GLU A 192 3.87 32.38 -22.76
CA GLU A 192 4.27 33.70 -22.24
C GLU A 192 3.18 34.78 -22.41
#